data_AF-A0AA86NPK0-F1
#
_entry.id   AF-A0AA86NPK0-F1
#
_cell.length_a   1.000
_cell.length_b   1.000
_cell.length_c   1.000
_cell.angle_alpha   90.00
_cell.angle_beta   90.00
_cell.angle_gamma   90.00
#
_symmetry.space_group_name_H-M   'P 1'
#
loop_
_entity.id
_entity.type
_entity.pdbx_description
1 polymer ?
#
loop_
_entity_poly.entity_id
_entity_poly.type
_entity_poly.pdbx_seq_one_letter_code
_entity_poly.pdbx_strand_id
1 'polypeptide(L)' 'MAEEFDKNTVKLMKILDIIETQQLTEERKNELVAEAYKLRNQCAQYLNKEKNELEQMFGQITFERIQ' A
#
# COMPACT_ATOMS: atom_id res chain seq x y z
N MET A 1 -4.96 -5.68 -10.26
CA MET A 1 -3.93 -5.05 -9.41
C MET A 1 -4.51 -3.92 -8.57
N ALA A 2 -5.25 -2.95 -9.14
CA ALA A 2 -5.96 -1.91 -8.37
C ALA A 2 -6.90 -2.46 -7.27
N GLU A 3 -7.71 -3.48 -7.58
CA GLU A 3 -8.59 -4.11 -6.58
C GLU A 3 -7.84 -4.72 -5.38
N GLU A 4 -6.59 -5.15 -5.57
CA GLU A 4 -5.78 -5.73 -4.49
C GLU A 4 -5.21 -4.65 -3.58
N PHE A 5 -4.82 -3.51 -4.16
CA PHE A 5 -4.44 -2.30 -3.42
C PHE A 5 -5.61 -1.79 -2.55
N ASP A 6 -6.81 -1.68 -3.11
CA ASP A 6 -8.00 -1.25 -2.38
C ASP A 6 -8.33 -2.20 -1.23
N LYS A 7 -8.32 -3.50 -1.50
CA LYS A 7 -8.54 -4.54 -0.47
C LYS A 7 -7.51 -4.44 0.66
N ASN A 8 -6.22 -4.27 0.34
CA ASN A 8 -5.17 -4.16 1.33
C ASN A 8 -5.28 -2.87 2.16
N THR A 9 -5.68 -1.77 1.53
CA THR A 9 -5.90 -0.47 2.19
C THR A 9 -7.08 -0.54 3.16
N VAL A 10 -8.21 -1.13 2.75
CA VAL A 10 -9.36 -1.34 3.63
C VAL A 10 -9.01 -2.25 4.82
N LYS A 11 -8.23 -3.32 4.60
CA LYS A 11 -7.75 -4.18 5.68
C LYS A 11 -6.85 -3.42 6.66
N LEU A 12 -5.93 -2.62 6.14
CA LEU A 12 -5.03 -1.81 6.96
C LEU A 12 -5.81 -0.83 7.85
N MET A 13 -6.79 -0.11 7.29
CA MET A 13 -7.64 0.80 8.06
C MET A 13 -8.42 0.08 9.17
N LYS A 14 -8.96 -1.12 8.88
CA LYS A 14 -9.65 -1.93 9.89
C LYS A 14 -8.72 -2.37 11.02
N ILE A 15 -7.48 -2.74 10.70
CA ILE A 15 -6.50 -3.13 11.73
C ILE A 15 -6.14 -1.94 12.62
N LEU A 16 -5.93 -0.76 12.05
CA LEU A 16 -5.66 0.46 12.80
C LEU A 16 -6.83 0.83 13.72
N ASP A 17 -8.05 0.76 13.20
CA ASP A 17 -9.27 0.98 13.99
C ASP A 17 -9.39 -0.01 15.16
N ILE A 18 -9.11 -1.30 14.93
CA ILE A 18 -9.10 -2.31 16.01
C ILE A 18 -8.05 -1.98 17.07
N ILE A 19 -6.84 -1.59 16.67
CA ILE A 19 -5.75 -1.25 17.59
C ILE A 19 -6.10 -0.01 18.43
N GLU A 20 -6.77 0.98 17.83
CA GLU A 20 -7.13 2.24 18.50
C GLU A 20 -8.35 2.11 19.41
N THR A 21 -9.32 1.27 19.05
CA THR A 21 -10.62 1.22 19.72
C THR A 21 -10.79 0.07 20.71
N GLN A 22 -10.02 -1.01 20.58
CA GLN A 22 -10.19 -2.21 21.40
C GLN A 22 -9.11 -2.35 22.46
N GLN A 23 -9.49 -2.91 23.61
CA GLN A 23 -8.53 -3.32 24.62
C GLN A 23 -7.96 -4.68 24.24
N LEU A 24 -6.71 -4.69 23.80
CA LEU A 24 -6.01 -5.86 23.29
C LEU A 24 -4.95 -6.34 24.29
N THR A 25 -4.65 -7.64 24.24
CA THR A 25 -3.41 -8.14 24.86
C THR A 25 -2.20 -7.66 24.07
N GLU A 26 -1.04 -7.56 24.71
CA GLU A 26 0.21 -7.18 24.05
C GLU A 26 0.56 -8.13 22.90
N GLU A 27 0.33 -9.43 23.07
CA GLU A 27 0.52 -10.44 22.01
C GLU A 27 -0.36 -10.13 20.80
N ARG A 28 -1.67 -9.89 21.01
CA ARG A 28 -2.59 -9.60 19.92
C ARG A 28 -2.29 -8.27 19.22
N LYS A 29 -1.85 -7.26 19.98
CA LYS A 29 -1.40 -5.98 19.44
C LYS A 29 -0.17 -6.16 18.55
N ASN A 30 0.80 -6.97 18.97
CA ASN A 30 2.01 -7.24 18.18
C ASN A 30 1.69 -7.99 16.87
N GLU A 31 0.76 -8.95 16.89
CA GLU A 31 0.29 -9.63 15.68
C GLU A 31 -0.35 -8.66 14.69
N LEU A 32 -1.27 -7.82 15.17
CA LEU A 32 -1.96 -6.84 14.33
C LEU A 32 -0.99 -5.79 13.76
N VAL A 33 -0.01 -5.36 14.54
CA VAL A 33 1.04 -4.46 14.07
C VAL A 33 1.89 -5.12 12.97
N ALA A 34 2.28 -6.38 13.15
CA ALA A 34 3.02 -7.13 12.12
C ALA A 34 2.21 -7.27 10.82
N GLU A 35 0.91 -7.56 10.92
CA GLU A 35 0.01 -7.61 9.77
C GLU A 35 -0.14 -6.25 9.09
N ALA A 36 -0.27 -5.17 9.86
CA ALA A 36 -0.34 -3.80 9.34
C ALA A 36 0.94 -3.44 8.56
N TYR A 37 2.13 -3.79 9.06
CA TYR A 37 3.39 -3.58 8.34
C TYR A 37 3.44 -4.34 7.01
N LYS A 38 2.97 -5.58 6.99
CA LYS A 38 2.91 -6.39 5.77
C LYS A 38 2.01 -5.72 4.72
N LEU A 39 0.80 -5.34 5.11
CA LEU A 39 -0.16 -4.66 4.22
C LEU A 39 0.40 -3.32 3.71
N ARG A 40 0.99 -2.51 4.60
CA ARG A 40 1.66 -1.26 4.23
C ARG A 40 2.71 -1.47 3.15
N ASN A 41 3.56 -2.50 3.30
CA ASN A 41 4.60 -2.79 2.33
C ASN A 41 4.02 -3.22 0.98
N GLN A 42 2.94 -3.99 0.96
CA GLN A 42 2.25 -4.36 -0.28
C GLN A 42 1.64 -3.14 -0.98
N CYS A 43 1.01 -2.24 -0.23
CA CYS A 43 0.49 -0.98 -0.77
C CYS A 43 1.63 -0.10 -1.33
N ALA A 44 2.76 0.01 -0.63
CA ALA A 44 3.91 0.78 -1.09
C ALA A 44 4.55 0.19 -2.36
N GLN A 45 4.62 -1.14 -2.47
CA GLN A 45 5.10 -1.81 -3.68
C GLN A 45 4.22 -1.51 -4.88
N TYR A 46 2.90 -1.54 -4.71
CA TYR A 46 1.96 -1.17 -5.76
C TYR A 46 2.15 0.28 -6.21
N LEU A 47 2.20 1.24 -5.28
CA LEU A 47 2.40 2.65 -5.59
C LEU A 47 3.73 2.91 -6.31
N ASN A 48 4.81 2.24 -5.90
CA ASN A 48 6.10 2.35 -6.58
C ASN A 48 6.03 1.80 -8.01
N LYS A 49 5.29 0.70 -8.23
CA LYS A 49 5.10 0.16 -9.57
C LYS A 49 4.35 1.14 -10.46
N GLU A 50 3.22 1.67 -10.00
CA GLU A 50 2.43 2.66 -10.75
C GLU A 50 3.24 3.94 -11.04
N LYS A 51 4.01 4.41 -10.05
CA LYS A 51 4.94 5.54 -10.25
C LYS A 51 5.94 5.24 -11.37
N ASN A 52 6.59 4.08 -11.34
CA ASN A 52 7.59 3.71 -12.35
C ASN A 52 6.97 3.59 -13.75
N GLU A 53 5.76 3.03 -13.85
CA GLU A 53 5.04 2.93 -15.13
C GLU A 53 4.69 4.31 -15.69
N LEU A 54 4.24 5.24 -14.84
CA LEU A 54 4.01 6.63 -15.23
C LEU A 54 5.30 7.34 -15.67
N GLU A 55 6.39 7.20 -14.91
CA GLU A 55 7.70 7.77 -15.27
C GLU A 55 8.19 7.25 -16.63
N GLN A 56 7.99 5.97 -16.93
CA GLN A 56 8.32 5.39 -18.24
C GLN A 56 7.45 5.97 -19.36
N MET A 57 6.14 6.09 -19.16
CA MET A 57 5.24 6.71 -20.13
C MET A 57 5.62 8.16 -20.42
N PHE A 58 5.92 8.96 -19.39
CA PHE A 58 6.37 10.35 -19.58
C PHE A 58 7.71 10.44 -20.32
N GLY A 59 8.65 9.55 -20.01
CA GLY A 59 9.92 9.45 -20.74
C GLY A 59 9.72 9.15 -22.22
N GLN A 60 8.83 8.21 -22.55
CA GLN A 60 8.48 7.86 -23.93
C GLN A 60 7.83 9.04 -24.67
N ILE A 61 6.83 9.69 -24.09
CA ILE A 61 6.17 10.87 -24.69
C ILE A 61 7.16 12.01 -24.95
N THR A 62 8.09 12.24 -24.01
CA THR A 62 9.10 13.29 -24.16
C THR A 62 10.06 12.98 -25.30
N PHE A 63 10.48 11.72 -25.44
CA PHE A 63 11.34 11.27 -26.54
C PHE A 63 10.65 11.42 -27.91
N GLU A 64 9.39 11.02 -28.03
CA GLU A 64 8.60 11.14 -29.27
C GLU A 64 8.37 12.58 -29.72
N ARG A 65 8.33 13.54 -28.79
CA ARG A 65 8.12 14.97 -29.10
C ARG A 65 9.40 15.74 -29.49
N ILE A 66 10.58 15.20 -29.19
CA ILE A 66 11.88 15.83 -29.48
C ILE A 66 12.41 15.41 -30.86
N GLN A 67 11.92 14.30 -31.41
CA GLN A 67 12.14 13.92 -32.82
C GLN A 67 11.36 14.83 -33.78
#